data_AF-A0A950B401-F1
#
_entry.id   AF-A0A950B401-F1
#
_cell.length_a   1.000
_cell.length_b   1.000
_cell.length_c   1.000
_cell.angle_alpha   90.00
_cell.angle_beta   90.00
_cell.angle_gamma   90.00
#
_symmetry.space_group_name_H-M   'P 1'
#
loop_
_entity.id
_entity.type
_entity.pdbx_description
1 polymer ?
#
loop_
_entity_poly.entity_id
_entity_poly.type
_entity_poly.pdbx_seq_one_letter_code
_entity_poly.pdbx_strand_id
1 'polypeptide(L)'
;MKHLLYLLILAALSPSASAVLRCSDGSRIWYQDTSCPAGSSSTPIVPTAPSQSAPLSGSGRIISVPQEPSAPLAPPPKHLPESALEREAQLCLDWYKKELQLPPDTRYLDYTKESRVLTISLPVKVAVSNYLGGTSENTVNKQAACEIHGGRLDDGWTRIHAKRGGWIQ
;
A
#
# COMPACT_ATOMS: atom_id res chain seq x y z
N MET A 1 -18.66 -31.00 -34.74
CA MET A 1 -17.23 -31.18 -34.39
C MET A 1 -16.39 -29.89 -34.41
N LYS A 2 -16.89 -28.73 -34.88
CA LYS A 2 -16.14 -27.45 -34.85
C LYS A 2 -16.18 -26.71 -33.50
N HIS A 3 -17.21 -26.93 -32.68
CA HIS A 3 -17.34 -26.24 -31.38
C HIS A 3 -16.46 -26.81 -30.27
N LEU A 4 -16.00 -28.07 -30.39
CA LEU A 4 -15.08 -28.68 -29.44
C LEU A 4 -13.65 -28.10 -29.54
N LEU A 5 -13.27 -27.60 -30.72
CA LEU A 5 -11.94 -27.01 -30.92
C LEU A 5 -11.80 -25.61 -30.27
N TYR A 6 -12.90 -24.85 -30.18
CA TYR A 6 -12.88 -23.53 -29.55
C TYR A 6 -12.75 -23.59 -28.03
N LEU A 7 -13.30 -24.64 -27.39
CA LEU A 7 -13.21 -24.81 -25.93
C LEU A 7 -11.80 -25.19 -25.44
N LEU A 8 -10.97 -25.83 -26.29
CA LEU A 8 -9.59 -26.18 -25.94
C LEU A 8 -8.63 -24.98 -25.95
N ILE A 9 -8.94 -23.92 -26.69
CA ILE A 9 -8.06 -22.73 -26.81
C ILE A 9 -8.20 -21.82 -25.58
N LEU A 10 -9.36 -21.79 -24.91
CA LEU A 10 -9.56 -20.95 -23.72
C LEU A 10 -8.93 -21.52 -22.44
N ALA A 11 -8.59 -22.81 -22.39
CA ALA A 11 -7.96 -23.43 -21.22
C ALA A 11 -6.44 -23.14 -21.10
N ALA A 12 -5.80 -22.67 -22.17
CA ALA A 12 -4.35 -22.42 -22.22
C ALA A 12 -3.93 -21.01 -21.75
N LEU A 13 -4.89 -20.13 -21.41
CA LEU A 13 -4.65 -18.79 -20.89
C LEU A 13 -4.86 -18.72 -19.36
N SER A 14 -4.70 -19.85 -18.67
CA SER A 14 -4.60 -19.82 -17.21
C SER A 14 -3.24 -19.20 -16.84
N PRO A 15 -3.20 -18.01 -16.21
CA PRO A 15 -1.95 -17.49 -15.68
C PRO A 15 -1.42 -18.52 -14.69
N SER A 16 -0.23 -19.06 -14.98
CA SER A 16 0.50 -19.89 -14.03
C SER A 16 0.64 -19.07 -12.75
N ALA A 17 0.18 -19.60 -11.62
CA ALA A 17 0.40 -18.97 -10.33
C ALA A 17 1.91 -19.02 -10.03
N SER A 18 2.64 -18.03 -10.55
CA SER A 18 4.06 -17.86 -10.30
C SER A 18 4.22 -17.35 -8.87
N ALA A 19 5.09 -18.00 -8.10
CA ALA A 19 5.46 -17.53 -6.79
C ALA A 19 6.10 -16.14 -6.92
N VAL A 20 5.63 -15.17 -6.13
CA VAL A 20 6.22 -13.82 -6.09
C VAL A 20 7.71 -13.96 -5.77
N LEU A 21 8.56 -13.53 -6.69
CA LEU A 21 10.01 -13.55 -6.52
C LEU A 21 10.46 -12.24 -5.88
N ARG A 22 11.30 -12.33 -4.86
CA ARG A 22 12.06 -11.19 -4.34
C ARG A 22 13.32 -11.03 -5.17
N CYS A 23 13.45 -9.91 -5.87
CA CYS A 23 14.62 -9.55 -6.66
C CYS A 23 15.45 -8.47 -5.93
N SER A 24 16.78 -8.54 -6.04
CA SER A 24 17.70 -7.56 -5.46
C SER A 24 18.90 -7.30 -6.38
N ASP A 25 19.22 -6.03 -6.64
CA ASP A 25 20.40 -5.59 -7.39
C ASP A 25 21.51 -5.01 -6.48
N GLY A 26 21.42 -5.24 -5.16
CA GLY A 26 22.35 -4.71 -4.17
C GLY A 26 22.06 -3.28 -3.72
N SER A 27 21.27 -2.51 -4.48
CA SER A 27 20.86 -1.15 -4.12
C SER A 27 19.36 -1.05 -3.79
N ARG A 28 18.54 -1.91 -4.40
CA ARG A 28 17.08 -1.92 -4.29
C ARG A 28 16.56 -3.34 -4.25
N ILE A 29 15.45 -3.51 -3.53
CA ILE A 29 14.68 -4.75 -3.48
C ILE A 29 13.31 -4.45 -4.09
N TRP A 30 12.84 -5.34 -4.96
CA TRP A 30 11.50 -5.29 -5.52
C TRP A 30 10.94 -6.70 -5.68
N TYR A 31 9.62 -6.79 -5.89
CA TYR A 31 8.89 -8.04 -5.97
C TYR A 31 8.20 -8.12 -7.33
N GLN A 32 8.33 -9.25 -8.00
CA GLN A 32 7.72 -9.48 -9.31
C GLN A 32 7.38 -10.96 -9.50
N ASP A 33 6.37 -11.23 -10.31
CA ASP A 33 5.90 -12.58 -10.59
C ASP A 33 6.62 -13.22 -11.79
N THR A 34 7.64 -12.53 -12.32
CA THR A 34 8.48 -12.94 -13.46
C THR A 34 9.94 -13.08 -13.02
N SER A 35 10.76 -13.81 -13.79
CA SER A 35 12.18 -14.01 -13.48
C SER A 35 12.93 -12.68 -13.29
N CYS A 36 13.78 -12.60 -12.27
CA CYS A 36 14.56 -11.40 -11.98
C CYS A 36 15.54 -11.08 -13.15
N PRO A 37 15.79 -9.79 -13.45
CA PRO A 37 16.68 -9.38 -14.54
C PRO A 37 18.12 -9.86 -14.32
N ALA A 38 18.86 -10.10 -15.41
CA ALA A 38 20.23 -10.61 -15.36
C ALA A 38 21.13 -9.68 -14.52
N GLY A 39 21.86 -10.25 -13.54
CA GLY A 39 22.69 -9.52 -12.59
C GLY A 39 22.03 -9.25 -11.23
N SER A 40 20.76 -9.62 -11.05
CA SER A 40 20.06 -9.55 -9.76
C SER A 40 19.94 -10.93 -9.10
N SER A 41 19.87 -10.93 -7.76
CA SER A 41 19.72 -12.15 -6.97
C SER A 41 18.24 -12.39 -6.65
N SER A 42 17.77 -13.63 -6.84
CA SER A 42 16.37 -14.02 -6.66
C SER A 42 16.18 -14.95 -5.45
N THR A 43 15.19 -14.68 -4.60
CA THR A 43 14.74 -15.63 -3.55
C THR A 43 13.24 -15.89 -3.68
N PRO A 44 12.80 -17.17 -3.75
CA PRO A 44 11.38 -17.51 -3.83
C PRO A 44 10.71 -17.32 -2.47
N ILE A 45 9.53 -16.69 -2.46
CA ILE A 45 8.71 -16.56 -1.26
C ILE A 45 7.66 -17.67 -1.28
N VAL A 46 7.80 -18.66 -0.40
CA VAL A 46 6.76 -19.69 -0.22
C VAL A 46 5.68 -19.13 0.71
N PRO A 47 4.38 -19.12 0.32
CA PRO A 47 3.31 -18.71 1.20
C PRO A 47 3.23 -19.67 2.38
N THR A 48 3.47 -19.18 3.60
CA THR A 48 3.27 -19.98 4.81
C THR A 48 1.78 -19.92 5.15
N ALA A 49 1.08 -21.05 5.02
CA ALA A 49 -0.33 -21.17 5.42
C ALA A 49 -0.48 -20.87 6.92
N PRO A 50 -1.63 -20.31 7.37
CA PRO A 50 -1.89 -20.10 8.78
C PRO A 50 -2.14 -21.44 9.48
N SER A 51 -1.14 -21.93 10.21
CA SER A 51 -1.25 -23.18 10.99
C SER A 51 -2.12 -22.96 12.23
N GLN A 52 -3.39 -23.33 12.16
CA GLN A 52 -4.22 -23.66 13.32
C GLN A 52 -3.87 -25.06 13.85
N SER A 53 -3.95 -25.19 15.18
CA SER A 53 -4.11 -26.44 15.94
C SER A 53 -2.86 -27.30 16.18
N ALA A 54 -2.28 -27.14 17.37
CA ALA A 54 -1.50 -28.22 18.00
C ALA A 54 -2.46 -29.30 18.55
N PRO A 55 -2.13 -30.57 18.38
CA PRO A 55 -2.19 -31.49 19.51
C PRO A 55 -0.88 -32.28 19.70
N LEU A 56 -0.65 -32.62 20.97
CA LEU A 56 0.47 -33.37 21.53
C LEU A 56 0.67 -34.75 20.86
N SER A 57 1.94 -35.16 20.74
CA SER A 57 2.47 -36.51 21.03
C SER A 57 3.52 -36.95 19.99
N GLY A 58 4.76 -37.15 20.42
CA GLY A 58 5.82 -37.68 19.55
C GLY A 58 7.22 -37.54 20.13
N SER A 59 7.66 -38.58 20.83
CA SER A 59 9.01 -38.77 21.38
C SER A 59 10.08 -38.70 20.29
N GLY A 60 11.18 -37.98 20.53
CA GLY A 60 12.34 -37.97 19.64
C GLY A 60 13.36 -36.88 19.97
N ARG A 61 14.45 -37.27 20.63
CA ARG A 61 15.63 -36.43 20.88
C ARG A 61 16.15 -35.80 19.59
N ILE A 62 16.30 -34.49 19.55
CA ILE A 62 17.17 -33.79 18.59
C ILE A 62 17.97 -32.71 19.32
N ILE A 63 19.25 -32.65 18.94
CA ILE A 63 20.38 -31.89 19.46
C ILE A 63 20.08 -30.39 19.59
N SER A 64 20.25 -29.85 20.80
CA SER A 64 20.16 -28.41 21.06
C SER A 64 21.35 -27.66 20.45
N VAL A 65 21.13 -27.00 19.31
CA VAL A 65 22.01 -25.91 18.84
C VAL A 65 21.62 -24.65 19.62
N PRO A 66 22.56 -23.86 20.16
CA PRO A 66 22.23 -22.58 20.80
C PRO A 66 21.60 -21.65 19.77
N GLN A 67 20.29 -21.49 19.83
CA GLN A 67 19.53 -20.54 19.04
C GLN A 67 19.72 -19.16 19.67
N GLU A 68 20.67 -18.39 19.14
CA GLU A 68 20.81 -16.98 19.43
C GLU A 68 19.49 -16.27 19.07
N PRO A 69 18.88 -15.46 19.96
CA PRO A 69 17.63 -14.77 19.66
C PRO A 69 17.87 -13.82 18.48
N SER A 70 17.33 -14.16 17.31
CA SER A 70 17.24 -13.21 16.20
C SER A 70 16.29 -12.09 16.62
N ALA A 71 16.88 -10.98 17.06
CA ALA A 71 16.14 -9.76 17.33
C ALA A 71 15.38 -9.34 16.05
N PRO A 72 14.13 -8.88 16.15
CA PRO A 72 13.42 -8.32 15.00
C PRO A 72 14.24 -7.18 14.38
N LEU A 73 14.49 -7.26 13.07
CA LEU A 73 15.13 -6.18 12.32
C LEU A 73 14.24 -4.93 12.42
N ALA A 74 14.84 -3.84 12.90
CA ALA A 74 14.17 -2.55 13.00
C ALA A 74 13.70 -2.06 11.61
N PRO A 75 12.53 -1.41 11.51
CA PRO A 75 12.09 -0.78 10.28
C PRO A 75 13.13 0.25 9.80
N PRO A 76 13.29 0.46 8.48
CA PRO A 76 14.28 1.39 7.96
C PRO A 76 14.05 2.80 8.53
N PRO A 77 15.11 3.50 8.97
CA PRO A 77 14.97 4.80 9.62
C PRO A 77 14.55 5.86 8.59
N LYS A 78 13.29 6.31 8.67
CA LYS A 78 12.83 7.56 8.04
C LYS A 78 12.80 8.66 9.11
N HIS A 79 13.95 9.12 9.56
CA HIS A 79 13.99 10.09 10.66
C HIS A 79 14.00 11.54 10.16
N LEU A 80 12.80 12.02 9.81
CA LEU A 80 12.33 13.26 10.44
C LEU A 80 11.76 12.87 11.80
N PRO A 81 11.82 13.71 12.84
CA PRO A 81 11.10 13.41 14.08
C PRO A 81 9.62 13.23 13.71
N GLU A 82 9.08 12.04 14.01
CA GLU A 82 7.72 11.60 13.66
C GLU A 82 6.68 12.68 14.00
N SER A 83 6.90 13.40 15.10
CA SER A 83 6.08 14.52 15.56
C SER A 83 6.05 15.75 14.63
N ALA A 84 7.14 16.07 13.94
CA ALA A 84 7.17 17.19 13.00
C ALA A 84 6.40 16.85 11.72
N LEU A 85 6.58 15.62 11.22
CA LEU A 85 5.91 15.15 10.03
C LEU A 85 4.40 14.94 10.28
N GLU A 86 4.04 14.42 11.45
CA GLU A 86 2.64 14.29 11.88
C GLU A 86 1.96 15.65 12.01
N ARG A 87 2.66 16.66 12.56
CA ARG A 87 2.16 18.05 12.60
C ARG A 87 1.91 18.60 11.19
N GLU A 88 2.79 18.34 10.24
CA GLU A 88 2.58 18.75 8.84
C GLU A 88 1.40 17.98 8.20
N ALA A 89 1.22 16.70 8.52
CA ALA A 89 0.08 15.91 8.06
C ALA A 89 -1.23 16.46 8.59
N GLN A 90 -1.23 16.89 9.86
CA GLN A 90 -2.37 17.57 10.46
C GLN A 90 -2.65 18.91 9.77
N LEU A 91 -1.62 19.72 9.48
CA LEU A 91 -1.79 20.98 8.73
C LEU A 91 -2.41 20.74 7.35
N CYS A 92 -1.98 19.70 6.65
CA CYS A 92 -2.55 19.33 5.36
C CYS A 92 -4.02 18.87 5.50
N LEU A 93 -4.31 17.99 6.47
CA LEU A 93 -5.66 17.54 6.77
C LEU A 93 -6.59 18.71 7.12
N ASP A 94 -6.15 19.64 7.97
CA ASP A 94 -6.94 20.80 8.39
C ASP A 94 -7.28 21.71 7.21
N TRP A 95 -6.34 21.88 6.28
CA TRP A 95 -6.58 22.60 5.04
C TRP A 95 -7.69 21.93 4.21
N TYR A 96 -7.60 20.61 3.98
CA TYR A 96 -8.61 19.87 3.22
C TYR A 96 -9.98 19.86 3.94
N LYS A 97 -10.00 19.73 5.27
CA LYS A 97 -11.23 19.84 6.07
C LYS A 97 -11.91 21.18 5.87
N LYS A 98 -11.13 22.27 5.94
CA LYS A 98 -11.63 23.63 5.76
C LYS A 98 -12.13 23.86 4.33
N GLU A 99 -11.34 23.50 3.33
CA GLU A 99 -11.63 23.80 1.93
C GLU A 99 -12.79 22.95 1.37
N LEU A 100 -12.89 21.69 1.78
CA LEU A 100 -13.92 20.75 1.29
C LEU A 100 -15.08 20.55 2.26
N GLN A 101 -15.07 21.24 3.41
CA GLN A 101 -16.06 21.04 4.48
C GLN A 101 -16.19 19.58 4.90
N LEU A 102 -15.07 18.86 4.97
CA LEU A 102 -15.06 17.45 5.39
C LEU A 102 -15.56 17.34 6.84
N PRO A 103 -16.15 16.20 7.22
CA PRO A 103 -16.55 15.95 8.60
C PRO A 103 -15.40 16.20 9.60
N PRO A 104 -15.67 16.78 10.78
CA PRO A 104 -14.64 17.17 11.74
C PRO A 104 -13.84 15.98 12.27
N ASP A 105 -14.45 14.79 12.29
CA ASP A 105 -13.87 13.50 12.69
C ASP A 105 -13.03 12.83 11.59
N THR A 106 -12.97 13.40 10.37
CA THR A 106 -12.13 12.86 9.29
C THR A 106 -10.67 12.76 9.74
N ARG A 107 -10.05 11.60 9.51
CA ARG A 107 -8.63 11.35 9.77
C ARG A 107 -7.97 10.84 8.50
N TYR A 108 -6.68 11.12 8.35
CA TYR A 108 -5.87 10.42 7.35
C TYR A 108 -5.57 9.00 7.82
N LEU A 109 -5.43 8.08 6.86
CA LEU A 109 -5.06 6.68 7.11
C LEU A 109 -3.56 6.49 7.10
N ASP A 110 -2.88 7.19 6.19
CA ASP A 110 -1.43 7.24 6.11
C ASP A 110 -0.96 8.64 5.69
N TYR A 111 0.34 8.84 5.77
CA TYR A 111 1.01 9.99 5.18
C TYR A 111 2.42 9.61 4.71
N THR A 112 2.87 10.27 3.65
CA THR A 112 4.23 10.18 3.12
C THR A 112 4.72 11.56 2.72
N LYS A 113 6.02 11.81 2.84
CA LYS A 113 6.62 13.08 2.42
C LYS A 113 7.77 12.82 1.48
N GLU A 114 7.76 13.54 0.37
CA GLU A 114 8.84 13.58 -0.61
C GLU A 114 9.27 15.04 -0.80
N SER A 115 10.48 15.36 -0.32
CA SER A 115 11.00 16.73 -0.32
C SER A 115 10.04 17.71 0.38
N ARG A 116 9.34 18.56 -0.37
CA ARG A 116 8.39 19.55 0.13
C ARG A 116 6.94 19.10 0.03
N VAL A 117 6.66 18.01 -0.68
CA VAL A 117 5.29 17.54 -0.91
C VAL A 117 4.95 16.48 0.12
N LEU A 118 3.88 16.74 0.86
CA LEU A 118 3.27 15.82 1.79
C LEU A 118 2.00 15.25 1.17
N THR A 119 1.90 13.93 1.13
CA THR A 119 0.74 13.21 0.63
C THR A 119 0.08 12.49 1.79
N ILE A 120 -1.23 12.69 1.97
CA ILE A 120 -2.06 12.02 2.96
C ILE A 120 -3.13 11.18 2.25
N SER A 121 -3.49 10.03 2.81
CA SER A 121 -4.58 9.19 2.30
C SER A 121 -5.85 9.44 3.10
N LEU A 122 -6.91 9.94 2.46
CA LEU A 122 -8.19 10.25 3.10
C LEU A 122 -9.29 9.28 2.65
N PRO A 123 -10.10 8.74 3.57
CA PRO A 123 -11.30 8.01 3.21
C PRO A 123 -12.37 9.01 2.78
N VAL A 124 -12.82 8.93 1.52
CA VAL A 124 -13.90 9.77 0.98
C VAL A 124 -15.09 8.94 0.59
N LYS A 125 -16.28 9.45 0.89
CA LYS A 125 -17.52 8.82 0.47
C LYS A 125 -17.89 9.27 -0.92
N VAL A 126 -18.17 8.31 -1.80
CA VAL A 126 -18.60 8.54 -3.18
C VAL A 126 -19.95 7.88 -3.41
N ALA A 127 -20.85 8.63 -4.05
CA ALA A 127 -22.12 8.11 -4.53
C ALA A 127 -21.88 7.38 -5.84
N VAL A 128 -22.25 6.09 -5.90
CA VAL A 128 -22.19 5.27 -7.10
C VAL A 128 -23.62 4.97 -7.53
N SER A 129 -23.95 5.30 -8.77
CA SER A 129 -25.25 4.95 -9.36
C SER A 129 -25.12 3.65 -10.15
N ASN A 130 -26.03 2.71 -9.90
CA ASN A 130 -26.13 1.49 -10.70
C ASN A 130 -26.89 1.73 -12.02
N TYR A 131 -26.89 0.75 -12.92
CA TYR A 131 -27.57 0.83 -14.23
C TYR A 131 -29.09 0.96 -14.14
N LEU A 132 -29.67 0.69 -12.97
CA LEU A 132 -31.10 0.87 -12.67
C LEU A 132 -31.40 2.23 -12.01
N GLY A 133 -30.41 3.11 -11.84
CA GLY A 133 -30.55 4.43 -11.24
C GLY A 133 -30.56 4.46 -9.71
N GLY A 134 -30.33 3.32 -9.04
CA GLY A 134 -30.16 3.27 -7.58
C GLY A 134 -28.79 3.79 -7.16
N THR A 135 -28.76 4.65 -6.15
CA THR A 135 -27.51 5.21 -5.59
C THR A 135 -27.08 4.41 -4.37
N SER A 136 -25.84 3.96 -4.35
CA SER A 136 -25.16 3.42 -3.16
C SER A 136 -24.00 4.32 -2.75
N GLU A 137 -23.71 4.37 -1.46
CA GLU A 137 -22.55 5.08 -0.94
C GLU A 137 -21.40 4.09 -0.77
N ASN A 138 -20.22 4.42 -1.31
CA ASN A 138 -19.00 3.64 -1.11
C ASN A 138 -17.91 4.53 -0.52
N THR A 139 -17.01 3.95 0.26
CA THR A 139 -15.85 4.67 0.78
C THR A 139 -14.63 4.29 -0.03
N VAL A 140 -13.95 5.28 -0.61
CA VAL A 140 -12.71 5.07 -1.37
C VAL A 140 -11.59 5.87 -0.71
N ASN A 141 -10.38 5.31 -0.71
CA ASN A 141 -9.20 6.02 -0.23
C ASN A 141 -8.66 6.88 -1.37
N LYS A 142 -8.61 8.19 -1.14
CA LYS A 142 -8.14 9.16 -2.12
C LYS A 142 -6.92 9.91 -1.56
N GLN A 143 -5.89 10.05 -2.38
CA GLN A 143 -4.67 10.75 -2.01
C GLN A 143 -4.85 12.26 -2.17
N ALA A 144 -4.49 12.99 -1.11
CA ALA A 144 -4.47 14.43 -1.02
C ALA A 144 -3.02 14.90 -0.85
N ALA A 145 -2.60 15.90 -1.62
CA ALA A 145 -1.24 16.43 -1.56
C ALA A 145 -1.26 17.89 -1.09
N CYS A 146 -0.28 18.25 -0.26
CA CYS A 146 0.02 19.61 0.17
C CYS A 146 1.51 19.89 0.03
N GLU A 147 1.88 21.11 -0.31
CA GLU A 147 3.28 21.53 -0.28
C GLU A 147 3.58 22.28 1.02
N ILE A 148 4.69 21.92 1.67
CA ILE A 148 5.13 22.47 2.96
C ILE A 148 6.50 23.14 2.80
N HIS A 149 6.58 24.44 3.05
CA HIS A 149 7.81 25.23 3.08
C HIS A 149 8.10 25.70 4.51
N GLY A 150 9.18 25.19 5.11
CA GLY A 150 9.59 25.61 6.46
C GLY A 150 8.49 25.42 7.52
N GLY A 151 7.71 24.35 7.43
CA GLY A 151 6.59 24.05 8.34
C GLY A 151 5.31 24.84 8.07
N ARG A 152 5.23 25.57 6.95
CA ARG A 152 4.03 26.29 6.52
C ARG A 152 3.49 25.68 5.23
N LEU A 153 2.17 25.56 5.13
CA LEU A 153 1.49 25.09 3.94
C LEU A 153 1.48 26.17 2.85
N ASP A 154 1.86 25.81 1.63
CA ASP A 154 1.70 26.64 0.44
C ASP A 154 0.26 26.46 -0.10
N ASP A 155 -0.61 27.44 0.18
CA ASP A 155 -2.02 27.39 -0.21
C ASP A 155 -2.18 27.36 -1.74
N GLY A 156 -1.36 28.14 -2.45
CA GLY A 156 -1.45 28.28 -3.90
C GLY A 156 -1.16 26.96 -4.61
N TRP A 157 -0.04 26.33 -4.25
CA TRP A 157 0.31 25.03 -4.79
C TRP A 157 -0.72 23.97 -4.41
N THR A 158 -1.10 23.91 -3.13
CA THR A 158 -2.03 22.91 -2.59
C THR A 158 -3.39 23.00 -3.28
N ARG A 159 -3.93 24.21 -3.45
CA ARG A 159 -5.20 24.46 -4.16
C ARG A 159 -5.14 24.05 -5.63
N ILE A 160 -4.05 24.37 -6.34
CA ILE A 160 -3.87 23.98 -7.74
C ILE A 160 -3.82 22.45 -7.86
N HIS A 161 -3.08 21.77 -6.99
CA HIS A 161 -2.99 20.32 -7.00
C HIS A 161 -4.30 19.64 -6.59
N ALA A 162 -5.02 20.19 -5.61
CA ALA A 162 -6.32 19.71 -5.21
C ALA A 162 -7.33 19.77 -6.37
N LYS A 163 -7.36 20.88 -7.13
CA LYS A 163 -8.17 21.00 -8.35
C LYS A 163 -7.80 19.94 -9.40
N ARG A 164 -6.50 19.77 -9.66
CA ARG A 164 -6.01 18.74 -10.61
C ARG A 164 -6.33 17.31 -10.17
N GLY A 165 -6.31 17.06 -8.87
CA GLY A 165 -6.72 15.78 -8.27
C GLY A 165 -8.24 15.61 -8.13
N GLY A 166 -9.04 16.52 -8.68
CA GLY A 166 -10.51 16.48 -8.62
C GLY A 166 -11.06 16.52 -7.20
N TRP A 167 -10.34 17.15 -6.27
CA TRP A 167 -10.83 17.40 -4.92
C TRP A 167 -11.75 18.62 -4.87
N ILE A 168 -11.43 19.63 -5.66
CA ILE A 168 -12.17 20.89 -5.78
C ILE A 168 -12.59 21.03 -7.25
N GLN A 169 -13.81 21.51 -7.49
CA GLN A 169 -14.32 21.86 -8.81
C GLN A 169 -14.18 23.36 -9.07
#